data_AF-A0A550GS99-F1
#
_entry.id   AF-A0A550GS99-F1
#
_cell.length_a   1.000
_cell.length_b   1.000
_cell.length_c   1.000
_cell.angle_alpha   90.00
_cell.angle_beta   90.00
_cell.angle_gamma   90.00
#
_symmetry.space_group_name_H-M   'P 1'
#
loop_
_entity.id
_entity.type
_entity.pdbx_description
1 polymer ?
#
loop_
_entity_poly.entity_id
_entity_poly.type
_entity_poly.pdbx_seq_one_letter_code
_entity_poly.pdbx_strand_id
1 'polypeptide(L)'
;MKEFEKLVTSSLSNVLNQIFGIKTSELIMDSIIKNGCLTTEPGLFEDINSHLEKLFNSKISSILLRIILKQLHDNMQQEYLEVEEYFDFLDSIYKTKLNIGILMKSKEFRVFN
;
A
#
# COMPACT_ATOMS: atom_id res chain seq x y z
N MET A 1 6.43 -6.98 -5.08
CA MET A 1 7.46 -6.67 -4.07
C MET A 1 8.04 -5.26 -4.21
N LYS A 2 8.55 -4.84 -5.39
CA LYS A 2 8.99 -3.43 -5.59
C LYS A 2 7.95 -2.36 -5.22
N GLU A 3 6.65 -2.66 -5.40
CA GLU A 3 5.57 -1.76 -5.00
C GLU A 3 5.41 -1.66 -3.47
N PHE A 4 5.65 -2.75 -2.73
CA PHE A 4 5.61 -2.72 -1.25
C PHE A 4 6.80 -1.92 -0.69
N GLU A 5 8.00 -2.12 -1.23
CA GLU A 5 9.17 -1.30 -0.87
C GLU A 5 8.92 0.19 -1.11
N LYS A 6 8.30 0.55 -2.25
CA LYS A 6 7.89 1.93 -2.52
C LYS A 6 6.87 2.43 -1.51
N LEU A 7 5.88 1.61 -1.15
CA LEU A 7 4.84 1.96 -0.18
C LEU A 7 5.43 2.21 1.22
N VAL A 8 6.38 1.37 1.64
CA VAL A 8 7.12 1.56 2.89
C VAL A 8 7.94 2.84 2.82
N THR A 9 8.69 3.05 1.74
CA THR A 9 9.55 4.22 1.55
C THR A 9 8.75 5.52 1.54
N SER A 10 7.60 5.54 0.88
CA SER A 10 6.70 6.70 0.82
C SER A 10 6.08 6.99 2.19
N SER A 11 5.64 5.95 2.90
CA SER A 11 5.09 6.07 4.26
C SER A 11 6.15 6.60 5.22
N LEU A 12 7.38 6.10 5.15
CA LEU A 12 8.52 6.58 5.93
C LEU A 12 8.79 8.07 5.66
N SER A 13 8.94 8.42 4.38
CA SER A 13 9.25 9.78 3.94
C SER A 13 8.15 10.76 4.39
N ASN A 14 6.88 10.39 4.25
CA ASN A 14 5.76 11.23 4.66
C ASN A 14 5.77 11.50 6.17
N VAL A 15 5.94 10.46 7.00
CA VAL A 15 6.00 10.64 8.46
C VAL A 15 7.21 11.46 8.87
N LEU A 16 8.39 11.18 8.29
CA LEU A 16 9.60 11.93 8.58
C LEU A 16 9.48 13.41 8.15
N ASN A 17 8.86 13.67 6.99
CA ASN A 17 8.59 15.03 6.52
C ASN A 17 7.68 15.80 7.47
N GLN A 18 6.63 15.15 7.99
CA GLN A 18 5.69 15.78 8.93
C GLN A 18 6.34 16.11 10.27
N ILE A 19 7.26 15.29 10.75
CA ILE A 19 7.87 15.44 12.08
C ILE A 19 9.11 16.33 12.04
N PHE A 20 9.97 16.14 11.04
CA PHE A 20 11.30 16.76 10.99
C PHE A 20 11.48 17.79 9.87
N GLY A 21 10.50 17.91 8.96
CA GLY A 21 10.60 18.72 7.77
C GLY A 21 11.42 18.06 6.66
N ILE A 22 11.30 18.63 5.44
CA ILE A 22 11.80 18.03 4.19
C ILE A 22 13.31 17.72 4.26
N LYS A 23 14.13 18.72 4.60
CA LYS A 23 15.60 18.56 4.56
C LYS A 23 16.13 17.50 5.52
N THR A 24 15.60 17.46 6.73
CA THR A 24 16.05 16.48 7.74
C THR A 24 15.53 15.08 7.40
N SER A 25 14.31 14.99 6.89
CA SER A 25 13.72 13.74 6.39
C SER A 25 14.55 13.13 5.26
N GLU A 26 14.97 13.93 4.27
CA GLU A 26 15.84 13.47 3.17
C GLU A 26 17.14 12.86 3.71
N LEU A 27 17.80 13.50 4.68
CA LEU A 27 19.03 12.97 5.28
C LEU A 27 18.82 11.64 6.01
N ILE A 28 17.70 11.50 6.72
CA ILE A 28 17.35 10.26 7.41
C ILE A 28 17.04 9.16 6.39
N MET A 29 16.25 9.47 5.36
CA MET A 29 15.91 8.53 4.28
C MET A 29 17.15 8.04 3.53
N ASP A 30 18.05 8.96 3.16
CA ASP A 30 19.32 8.62 2.52
C ASP A 30 20.17 7.69 3.40
N SER A 31 20.18 7.93 4.71
CA SER A 31 20.87 7.09 5.68
C SER A 31 20.29 5.68 5.72
N ILE A 32 18.96 5.55 5.76
CA ILE A 32 18.25 4.27 5.79
C ILE A 32 18.49 3.47 4.51
N ILE A 33 18.44 4.12 3.36
CA ILE A 33 18.69 3.50 2.05
C ILE A 33 20.14 3.03 1.95
N LYS A 34 21.11 3.88 2.32
CA LYS A 34 22.55 3.54 2.25
C LYS A 34 22.93 2.37 3.17
N ASN A 35 22.24 2.21 4.30
CA ASN A 35 22.46 1.10 5.22
C ASN A 35 21.73 -0.19 4.82
N GLY A 36 21.02 -0.19 3.69
CA GLY A 36 20.38 -1.40 3.14
C GLY A 36 19.14 -1.85 3.91
N CYS A 37 18.60 -1.03 4.81
CA CYS A 37 17.44 -1.36 5.66
C CYS A 37 16.15 -1.64 4.86
N LEU A 38 16.14 -1.38 3.55
CA LEU A 38 14.98 -1.56 2.67
C LEU A 38 15.09 -2.80 1.74
N THR A 39 16.05 -3.69 1.98
CA THR A 39 16.41 -4.74 1.00
C THR A 39 16.00 -6.16 1.37
N THR A 40 15.47 -6.43 2.58
CA THR A 40 15.14 -7.80 3.01
C THR A 40 13.77 -7.94 3.68
N GLU A 41 12.92 -8.80 3.10
CA GLU A 41 11.86 -9.49 3.83
C GLU A 41 12.34 -10.91 4.18
N PRO A 42 12.13 -11.43 5.40
CA PRO A 42 11.58 -10.80 6.62
C PRO A 42 12.65 -10.09 7.47
N GLY A 43 12.33 -8.94 8.09
CA GLY A 43 13.24 -8.18 8.96
C GLY A 43 13.30 -6.67 8.70
N LEU A 44 12.69 -6.21 7.60
CA LEU A 44 12.62 -4.80 7.18
C LEU A 44 12.33 -3.82 8.32
N PHE A 45 11.29 -4.09 9.13
CA PHE A 45 10.86 -3.18 10.18
C PHE A 45 11.78 -3.23 11.40
N GLU A 46 12.36 -4.39 11.71
CA GLU A 46 13.40 -4.54 12.71
C GLU A 46 14.66 -3.76 12.31
N ASP A 47 15.07 -3.83 11.05
CA ASP A 47 16.23 -3.10 10.51
C ASP A 47 16.00 -1.59 10.52
N ILE A 48 14.82 -1.15 10.09
CA ILE A 48 14.42 0.26 10.17
C ILE A 48 14.41 0.72 11.63
N ASN A 49 13.82 -0.05 12.56
CA ASN A 49 13.77 0.32 13.96
C ASN A 49 15.16 0.39 14.58
N SER A 50 16.01 -0.60 14.31
CA SER A 50 17.41 -0.63 14.78
C SER A 50 18.19 0.57 14.25
N HIS A 51 17.94 0.97 12.99
CA HIS A 51 18.57 2.17 12.44
C HIS A 51 18.05 3.46 13.08
N LEU A 52 16.73 3.56 13.28
CA LEU A 52 16.13 4.69 13.99
C LEU A 52 16.62 4.79 15.45
N GLU A 53 16.90 3.67 16.12
CA GLU A 53 17.51 3.61 17.45
C GLU A 53 18.97 4.11 17.49
N LYS A 54 19.67 4.10 16.35
CA LYS A 54 21.01 4.71 16.24
C LYS A 54 20.92 6.23 16.08
N LEU A 55 19.84 6.72 15.48
CA LEU A 55 19.62 8.15 15.24
C LEU A 55 18.89 8.84 16.41
N PHE A 56 18.06 8.09 17.12
CA PHE A 56 17.18 8.55 18.19
C PHE A 56 17.23 7.58 19.36
N ASN A 57 16.79 7.98 20.55
CA ASN A 57 16.64 7.01 21.64
C ASN A 57 15.52 5.99 21.37
N SER A 58 15.56 4.85 22.07
CA SER A 58 14.63 3.72 21.88
C SER A 58 13.15 4.08 22.05
N LYS A 59 12.84 5.07 22.88
CA LYS A 59 11.47 5.54 23.05
C LYS A 59 10.97 6.28 21.81
N ILE A 60 11.80 7.16 21.25
CA ILE A 60 11.46 7.95 20.06
C ILE A 60 11.41 7.04 18.84
N SER A 61 12.37 6.13 18.66
CA SER A 61 12.36 5.18 17.53
C SER A 61 11.11 4.32 17.52
N SER A 62 10.70 3.78 18.67
CA SER A 62 9.48 2.97 18.81
C SER A 62 8.21 3.77 18.49
N ILE A 63 8.13 5.03 18.93
CA ILE A 63 7.01 5.93 18.60
C ILE A 63 6.98 6.20 17.09
N LEU A 64 8.12 6.53 16.48
CA LEU A 64 8.23 6.78 15.05
C LEU A 64 7.80 5.55 14.24
N LEU A 65 8.33 4.37 14.58
CA LEU A 65 7.99 3.11 13.91
C LEU A 65 6.49 2.84 14.00
N ARG A 66 5.87 3.07 15.16
CA ARG A 66 4.43 2.88 15.33
C ARG A 66 3.61 3.82 14.43
N ILE A 67 4.02 5.08 14.30
CA ILE A 67 3.36 6.06 13.43
C ILE A 67 3.52 5.64 11.96
N ILE A 68 4.72 5.24 11.57
CA ILE A 68 5.03 4.72 10.22
C ILE A 68 4.16 3.51 9.89
N LEU A 69 4.11 2.51 10.78
CA LEU A 69 3.33 1.29 10.56
C LEU A 69 1.84 1.58 10.46
N LYS A 70 1.34 2.53 11.27
CA LYS A 70 -0.05 2.97 11.17
C LYS A 70 -0.32 3.63 9.81
N GLN A 71 0.52 4.55 9.36
CA GLN A 71 0.36 5.19 8.06
C GLN A 71 0.42 4.16 6.91
N LEU A 72 1.33 3.20 7.00
CA LEU A 72 1.47 2.13 6.02
C LEU A 72 0.22 1.24 5.97
N HIS A 73 -0.32 0.88 7.15
CA HIS A 73 -1.59 0.15 7.24
C HIS A 73 -2.73 0.91 6.59
N ASP A 74 -2.88 2.20 6.89
CA ASP A 74 -3.95 3.04 6.36
C ASP A 74 -3.83 3.16 4.82
N ASN A 75 -2.60 3.30 4.28
CA ASN A 75 -2.35 3.29 2.84
C ASN A 75 -2.70 1.94 2.19
N MET A 76 -2.28 0.81 2.79
CA MET A 76 -2.61 -0.52 2.27
C MET A 76 -4.12 -0.79 2.30
N GLN A 77 -4.81 -0.32 3.35
CA GLN A 77 -6.25 -0.45 3.46
C GLN A 77 -6.96 0.33 2.36
N GLN A 78 -6.49 1.53 2.03
CA GLN A 78 -7.03 2.30 0.92
C GLN A 78 -6.83 1.59 -0.43
N GLU A 79 -5.61 1.12 -0.72
CA GLU A 79 -5.34 0.38 -1.97
C GLU A 79 -6.21 -0.88 -2.08
N TYR A 80 -6.44 -1.59 -0.97
CA TYR A 80 -7.34 -2.73 -0.94
C TYR A 80 -8.78 -2.34 -1.31
N LEU A 81 -9.31 -1.26 -0.73
CA LEU A 81 -10.65 -0.77 -1.04
C LEU A 81 -10.80 -0.37 -2.51
N GLU A 82 -9.81 0.31 -3.08
CA GLU A 82 -9.79 0.66 -4.51
C GLU A 82 -9.84 -0.60 -5.39
N VAL A 83 -9.09 -1.65 -5.02
CA VAL A 83 -9.13 -2.94 -5.72
C VAL A 83 -10.51 -3.61 -5.60
N GLU A 84 -11.13 -3.58 -4.42
CA GLU A 84 -12.47 -4.12 -4.18
C GLU A 84 -13.52 -3.43 -5.06
N GLU A 85 -13.47 -2.10 -5.19
CA GLU A 85 -14.33 -1.33 -6.09
C GLU A 85 -14.19 -1.75 -7.56
N TYR A 86 -12.96 -2.03 -8.01
CA TYR A 86 -12.73 -2.55 -9.36
C TYR A 86 -13.34 -3.93 -9.58
N PHE A 87 -13.27 -4.82 -8.59
CA PHE A 87 -13.90 -6.13 -8.66
C PHE A 87 -15.43 -6.03 -8.71
N ASP A 88 -16.02 -5.17 -7.88
CA ASP A 88 -17.46 -4.91 -7.90
C ASP A 88 -17.93 -4.38 -9.26
N PHE A 89 -17.14 -3.49 -9.87
CA PHE A 89 -17.40 -2.98 -11.21
C PHE A 89 -17.34 -4.09 -12.29
N LEU A 90 -16.31 -4.94 -12.23
CA LEU A 90 -16.17 -6.08 -13.15
C LEU A 90 -17.36 -7.04 -13.00
N ASP A 91 -17.76 -7.35 -11.77
CA ASP A 91 -18.92 -8.19 -11.48
C ASP A 91 -20.22 -7.61 -12.08
N SER A 92 -20.41 -6.29 -12.00
CA SER A 92 -21.53 -5.59 -12.62
C SER A 92 -21.54 -5.75 -14.16
N ILE A 93 -20.37 -5.61 -14.80
CA ILE A 93 -20.22 -5.83 -16.25
C ILE A 93 -20.54 -7.28 -16.60
N TYR A 94 -20.01 -8.25 -15.85
CA TYR A 94 -20.26 -9.68 -16.10
C TYR A 94 -21.74 -10.03 -15.95
N LYS A 95 -22.41 -9.54 -14.90
CA LYS A 95 -23.86 -9.71 -14.72
C LYS A 95 -24.64 -9.11 -15.89
N THR A 96 -24.27 -7.93 -16.35
CA THR A 96 -24.90 -7.28 -17.50
C THR A 96 -24.73 -8.09 -18.79
N LYS A 97 -23.51 -8.57 -19.07
CA LYS A 97 -23.21 -9.43 -20.23
C LYS A 97 -24.02 -10.73 -20.20
N LEU A 98 -24.11 -11.37 -19.03
CA LEU A 98 -24.92 -12.59 -18.86
C LEU A 98 -26.40 -12.33 -19.14
N ASN A 99 -26.96 -11.25 -18.59
CA ASN A 99 -28.35 -10.87 -18.81
C ASN A 99 -28.64 -10.60 -20.29
N ILE A 100 -27.77 -9.88 -20.99
CA ILE A 100 -27.88 -9.66 -22.44
C ILE A 100 -27.85 -10.99 -23.20
N GLY A 101 -26.92 -11.89 -22.86
CA GLY A 101 -26.82 -13.21 -23.48
C GLY A 101 -28.08 -14.07 -23.29
N ILE A 102 -28.66 -14.05 -22.09
CA ILE A 102 -29.93 -14.73 -21.80
C ILE A 102 -31.07 -14.13 -22.62
N LEU A 103 -31.16 -12.80 -22.68
CA LEU A 103 -32.18 -12.09 -23.46
C LEU A 103 -32.07 -12.41 -24.97
N MET A 104 -30.87 -12.44 -25.52
CA MET A 104 -30.63 -12.80 -26.92
C MET A 104 -31.11 -14.23 -27.23
N LYS A 105 -30.73 -15.22 -26.41
CA LYS A 105 -31.21 -16.60 -26.56
C LYS A 105 -32.72 -16.73 -26.42
N SER A 106 -33.34 -15.96 -25.53
CA SER A 106 -34.79 -15.96 -25.35
C SER A 106 -35.56 -15.37 -26.54
N LYS A 107 -34.96 -14.42 -27.26
CA LYS A 107 -35.54 -13.82 -28.47
C LYS A 107 -35.43 -14.74 -29.68
N GLU A 108 -34.31 -15.45 -29.84
CA GLU A 108 -34.16 -16.47 -30.89
C GLU A 108 -35.25 -17.55 -30.75
N PHE A 109 -35.50 -18.05 -29.54
CA PHE A 109 -36.57 -19.05 -29.28
C PHE A 109 -38.01 -18.58 -29.59
N ARG A 110 -38.25 -17.26 -29.66
CA ARG A 110 -39.58 -16.68 -30.00
C ARG A 110 -39.76 -16.39 -31.49
N VAL A 111 -38.69 -16.41 -32.29
CA VAL A 111 -38.77 -16.20 -33.75
C VAL A 111 -38.95 -17.53 -34.48
N PHE A 112 -38.60 -18.65 -33.83
CA PHE A 112 -38.71 -20.01 -34.38
C PHE A 112 -39.92 -20.82 -33.89
N ASN A 113 -40.83 -20.22 -33.11
CA ASN A 113 -42.13 -20.79 -32.71
C ASN A 113 -43.25 -19.88 -33.20
#